data_AF-A0A7C6S8G9-F1
#
_entry.id   AF-A0A7C6S8G9-F1
#
_cell.length_a   1.000
_cell.length_b   1.000
_cell.length_c   1.000
_cell.angle_alpha   90.00
_cell.angle_beta   90.00
_cell.angle_gamma   90.00
#
_symmetry.space_group_name_H-M   'P 1'
#
loop_
_entity.id
_entity.type
_entity.pdbx_description
1 polymer ?
#
loop_
_entity_poly.entity_id
_entity_poly.type
_entity_poly.pdbx_seq_one_letter_code
_entity_poly.pdbx_strand_id
1 'polypeptide(L)'
;MMKKTTAVVLAALFFCLIPAAARAQAIAPTFESGAGRGNSYQEVIYITGKPVVLTGTLDIRAGRPRGDRIDDRYTFKLENRQEGIRLNRTLTLTTTWRQEGRQILRETSVSRFRETVMAGEDRYQVDDTGYQFNFSSITDNRPGVDYFSGNWFGRKVYDKNRGEGKVVVSQSGETVGYTSPWGEVENRKVVITLEGDFVREEGEKHIPWLGTVREEASFTRRQEMTYVANEPTSISFSGGYLVTTTGEDILAYEYDLPAWNEDGELSGRNRGSDVLYATTPLEQERLPVPAFRDIRGHWAQEQVEQMASLGILEPIGLYFAPGLPMLRGEFARALVRAGGIEVQIPEEQLFPDVPPEHPYSPYINALAREGVVEGGRYNLFQPQEAVTRSQAAVMAVKLLGLERLAPVPPYRLPYLDDQQIPLWARDAIYVAGEIGLLEPDSYGRIRPQATITRGEAAVFFGRLVSFLQDGLVREYQERLLNYS
;
A
#
# COMPACT_ATOMS: atom_id res chain seq x y z
N MET A 1 31.72 29.46 -39.22
CA MET A 1 32.59 29.92 -38.12
C MET A 1 31.69 30.55 -37.06
N MET A 2 31.67 29.95 -35.84
CA MET A 2 31.13 30.46 -34.55
C MET A 2 29.62 30.76 -34.46
N LYS A 3 28.77 29.83 -33.96
CA LYS A 3 28.41 29.56 -32.55
C LYS A 3 27.94 30.80 -31.77
N LYS A 4 26.62 30.89 -31.53
CA LYS A 4 26.05 31.44 -30.30
C LYS A 4 24.96 30.49 -29.79
N THR A 5 25.33 29.80 -28.72
CA THR A 5 24.50 28.99 -27.84
C THR A 5 23.59 29.90 -27.02
N THR A 6 22.28 29.74 -27.15
CA THR A 6 21.31 30.25 -26.17
C THR A 6 20.82 29.06 -25.38
N ALA A 7 21.30 28.96 -24.14
CA ALA A 7 20.90 27.94 -23.18
C ALA A 7 19.44 28.19 -22.77
N VAL A 8 18.55 27.27 -23.12
CA VAL A 8 17.23 27.16 -22.52
C VAL A 8 17.41 26.38 -21.23
N VAL A 9 17.19 27.07 -20.10
CA VAL A 9 17.13 26.49 -18.77
C VAL A 9 15.91 25.58 -18.71
N LEU A 10 16.15 24.27 -18.77
CA LEU A 10 15.15 23.25 -18.48
C LEU A 10 14.86 23.32 -16.98
N ALA A 11 13.71 23.89 -16.61
CA ALA A 11 13.19 23.75 -15.25
C ALA A 11 12.74 22.28 -15.08
N ALA A 12 13.51 21.53 -14.29
CA ALA A 12 13.18 20.19 -13.87
C ALA A 12 11.97 20.22 -12.93
N LEU A 13 10.79 20.05 -13.51
CA LEU A 13 9.56 19.66 -12.83
C LEU A 13 9.35 18.17 -13.14
N PHE A 14 10.15 17.32 -12.51
CA PHE A 14 9.91 15.87 -12.46
C PHE A 14 9.08 15.58 -11.22
N PHE A 15 7.78 15.84 -11.29
CA PHE A 15 6.84 14.99 -10.56
C PHE A 15 6.66 13.76 -11.43
N CYS A 16 7.02 12.58 -10.93
CA CYS A 16 6.66 11.31 -11.55
C CYS A 16 5.14 11.31 -11.77
N LEU A 17 4.72 11.62 -13.00
CA LEU A 17 3.43 11.30 -13.56
C LEU A 17 3.40 9.78 -13.72
N ILE A 18 3.14 9.08 -12.63
CA ILE A 18 2.57 7.75 -12.71
C ILE A 18 1.12 8.00 -13.14
N PRO A 19 0.72 7.66 -14.39
CA PRO A 19 -0.66 7.85 -14.81
C PRO A 19 -1.59 7.08 -13.85
N ALA A 20 -2.78 7.60 -13.56
CA ALA A 20 -3.78 6.95 -12.70
C ALA A 20 -4.07 5.47 -13.07
N ALA A 21 -3.79 5.06 -14.30
CA ALA A 21 -3.82 3.66 -14.75
C ALA A 21 -2.76 2.75 -14.09
N ALA A 22 -1.69 3.30 -13.55
CA ALA A 22 -0.61 2.59 -12.86
C ALA A 22 -0.82 2.54 -11.32
N ARG A 23 -1.72 3.35 -10.76
CA ARG A 23 -2.25 3.11 -9.39
C ARG A 23 -3.16 1.89 -9.34
N ALA A 24 -3.83 1.58 -10.45
CA ALA A 24 -4.58 0.34 -10.63
C ALA A 24 -3.72 -0.90 -10.92
N GLN A 25 -2.38 -0.77 -11.01
CA GLN A 25 -1.44 -1.86 -11.32
C GLN A 25 -0.65 -2.40 -10.12
N ALA A 26 -0.82 -1.85 -8.91
CA ALA A 26 -0.08 -2.31 -7.73
C ALA A 26 -0.69 -3.57 -7.07
N ILE A 27 -1.92 -3.93 -7.39
CA ILE A 27 -2.55 -5.17 -6.90
C ILE A 27 -3.21 -5.86 -8.09
N ALA A 28 -2.38 -6.33 -9.02
CA ALA A 28 -2.66 -7.61 -9.59
C ALA A 28 -2.57 -8.59 -8.41
N PRO A 29 -3.68 -9.16 -7.92
CA PRO A 29 -3.56 -10.11 -6.84
C PRO A 29 -2.89 -11.30 -7.48
N THR A 30 -1.60 -11.49 -7.20
CA THR A 30 -0.94 -12.75 -7.47
C THR A 30 -1.61 -13.72 -6.50
N PHE A 31 -2.72 -14.30 -6.94
CA PHE A 31 -3.66 -15.15 -6.18
C PHE A 31 -3.10 -16.52 -5.78
N GLU A 32 -1.78 -16.64 -5.86
CA GLU A 32 -1.00 -17.75 -5.38
C GLU A 32 0.00 -17.15 -4.40
N SER A 33 0.21 -17.84 -3.28
CA SER A 33 0.90 -17.39 -2.06
C SER A 33 2.35 -16.95 -2.22
N GLY A 34 2.77 -16.68 -3.45
CA GLY A 34 4.12 -16.34 -3.78
C GLY A 34 4.58 -14.95 -3.38
N ALA A 35 5.84 -14.90 -2.96
CA ALA A 35 6.60 -13.70 -2.66
C ALA A 35 7.40 -13.25 -3.90
N GLY A 36 7.42 -11.95 -4.20
CA GLY A 36 8.20 -11.41 -5.31
C GLY A 36 7.66 -10.11 -5.90
N ARG A 37 8.52 -9.07 -5.94
CA ARG A 37 8.37 -7.86 -6.76
C ARG A 37 9.54 -7.75 -7.75
N GLY A 38 9.23 -7.52 -9.03
CA GLY A 38 10.18 -7.57 -10.16
C GLY A 38 10.00 -8.82 -11.04
N ASN A 39 10.99 -9.16 -11.88
CA ASN A 39 10.95 -10.38 -12.71
C ASN A 39 11.16 -11.68 -11.91
N SER A 40 11.34 -11.63 -10.59
CA SER A 40 11.56 -12.80 -9.72
C SER A 40 10.34 -13.08 -8.84
N TYR A 41 9.83 -14.30 -8.91
CA TYR A 41 8.65 -14.79 -8.17
C TYR A 41 8.96 -16.15 -7.54
N GLN A 42 8.46 -16.40 -6.33
CA GLN A 42 8.56 -17.69 -5.66
C GLN A 42 7.18 -18.13 -5.19
N GLU A 43 6.81 -19.41 -5.25
CA GLU A 43 5.57 -19.95 -4.67
C GLU A 43 5.78 -21.35 -4.09
N VAL A 44 4.90 -21.78 -3.19
CA VAL A 44 4.94 -23.15 -2.65
C VAL A 44 3.86 -23.99 -3.31
N ILE A 45 4.24 -25.16 -3.83
CA ILE A 45 3.28 -26.16 -4.31
C ILE A 45 3.19 -27.32 -3.32
N TYR A 46 1.99 -27.89 -3.18
CA TYR A 46 1.72 -28.96 -2.22
C TYR A 46 1.31 -30.29 -2.89
N ILE A 47 1.14 -30.29 -4.21
CA ILE A 47 0.60 -31.42 -4.98
C ILE A 47 1.52 -32.66 -5.02
N THR A 48 2.76 -32.53 -4.56
CA THR A 48 3.74 -33.64 -4.51
C THR A 48 3.72 -34.41 -3.17
N GLY A 49 2.85 -34.03 -2.22
CA GLY A 49 2.80 -34.64 -0.87
C GLY A 49 3.82 -34.05 0.12
N LYS A 50 4.71 -33.18 -0.34
CA LYS A 50 5.52 -32.29 0.48
C LYS A 50 5.45 -30.86 -0.09
N PRO A 51 5.61 -29.82 0.74
CA PRO A 51 5.79 -28.46 0.23
C PRO A 51 7.05 -28.39 -0.62
N VAL A 52 6.95 -27.78 -1.79
CA VAL A 52 8.10 -27.50 -2.65
C VAL A 52 8.05 -26.05 -3.08
N VAL A 53 9.10 -25.31 -2.72
CA VAL A 53 9.30 -23.93 -3.17
C VAL A 53 9.75 -23.93 -4.62
N LEU A 54 8.99 -23.28 -5.50
CA LEU A 54 9.36 -23.00 -6.88
C LEU A 54 9.80 -21.55 -7.01
N THR A 55 10.77 -21.28 -7.88
CA THR A 55 11.25 -19.92 -8.16
C THR A 55 11.34 -19.68 -9.66
N GLY A 56 11.13 -18.44 -10.11
CA GLY A 56 11.25 -18.11 -11.53
C GLY A 56 10.64 -16.75 -11.87
N THR A 57 9.97 -16.67 -13.01
CA THR A 57 9.50 -15.39 -13.57
C THR A 57 7.98 -15.29 -13.65
N LEU A 58 7.46 -14.10 -13.36
CA LEU A 58 6.09 -13.68 -13.60
C LEU A 58 6.07 -12.53 -14.62
N ASP A 59 5.46 -12.77 -15.80
CA ASP A 59 5.19 -11.73 -16.81
C ASP A 59 3.72 -11.29 -16.69
N ILE A 60 3.50 -10.00 -16.46
CA ILE A 60 2.17 -9.39 -16.36
C ILE A 60 1.94 -8.50 -17.57
N ARG A 61 0.88 -8.77 -18.33
CA ARG A 61 0.45 -7.95 -19.45
C ARG A 61 -0.92 -7.37 -19.14
N ALA A 62 -0.92 -6.12 -18.72
CA ALA A 62 -2.14 -5.40 -18.42
C ALA A 62 -2.96 -5.18 -19.69
N GLY A 63 -4.27 -5.42 -19.57
CA GLY A 63 -5.24 -5.10 -20.62
C GLY A 63 -5.41 -3.59 -20.77
N ARG A 64 -6.17 -3.19 -21.79
CA ARG A 64 -6.73 -1.84 -21.84
C ARG A 64 -8.13 -1.89 -21.22
N PRO A 65 -8.47 -0.95 -20.31
CA PRO A 65 -9.83 -0.82 -19.80
C PRO A 65 -10.85 -0.71 -20.95
N ARG A 66 -11.96 -1.42 -20.80
CA ARG A 66 -13.12 -1.40 -21.69
C ARG A 66 -14.35 -1.10 -20.86
N GLY A 67 -14.62 0.19 -20.65
CA GLY A 67 -15.61 0.63 -19.68
C GLY A 67 -15.14 0.31 -18.27
N ASP A 68 -15.96 -0.44 -17.54
CA ASP A 68 -15.77 -0.88 -16.16
C ASP A 68 -15.11 -2.27 -16.04
N ARG A 69 -14.44 -2.71 -17.10
CA ARG A 69 -13.81 -4.03 -17.22
C ARG A 69 -12.37 -3.93 -17.70
N ILE A 70 -11.49 -4.78 -17.16
CA ILE A 70 -10.14 -5.02 -17.67
C ILE A 70 -9.84 -6.52 -17.70
N ASP A 71 -9.07 -6.94 -18.71
CA ASP A 71 -8.61 -8.32 -18.84
C ASP A 71 -7.08 -8.34 -18.78
N ASP A 72 -6.51 -8.89 -17.72
CA ASP A 72 -5.05 -8.95 -17.49
C ASP A 72 -4.52 -10.36 -17.70
N ARG A 73 -3.39 -10.49 -18.38
CA ARG A 73 -2.74 -11.78 -18.62
C ARG A 73 -1.51 -11.97 -17.76
N TYR A 74 -1.42 -13.14 -17.15
CA TYR A 74 -0.32 -13.56 -16.29
C TYR A 74 0.34 -14.80 -16.89
N THR A 75 1.67 -14.81 -16.91
CA THR A 75 2.45 -15.97 -17.35
C THR A 75 3.54 -16.28 -16.33
N PHE A 76 3.50 -17.48 -15.77
CA PHE A 76 4.46 -17.98 -14.80
C PHE A 76 5.34 -19.05 -15.43
N LYS A 77 6.64 -18.98 -15.12
CA LYS A 77 7.63 -20.00 -15.45
C LYS A 77 8.51 -20.21 -14.24
N LEU A 78 8.22 -21.25 -13.48
CA LEU A 78 8.85 -21.52 -12.19
C LEU A 78 9.50 -22.90 -12.20
N GLU A 79 10.54 -23.06 -11.40
CA GLU A 79 11.23 -24.33 -11.22
C GLU A 79 11.81 -24.48 -9.82
N ASN A 80 11.96 -25.73 -9.40
CA ASN A 80 12.88 -26.13 -8.35
C ASN A 80 13.88 -27.12 -8.97
N ARG A 81 15.13 -26.67 -9.14
CA ARG A 81 16.15 -27.49 -9.80
C ARG A 81 16.62 -28.68 -8.97
N GLN A 82 16.57 -28.56 -7.65
CA GLN A 82 17.01 -29.63 -6.74
C GLN A 82 16.02 -30.80 -6.76
N GLU A 83 14.73 -30.50 -6.77
CA GLU A 83 13.64 -31.47 -6.80
C GLU A 83 13.21 -31.85 -8.23
N GLY A 84 13.79 -31.23 -9.26
CA GLY A 84 13.47 -31.50 -10.67
C GLY A 84 12.05 -31.10 -11.07
N ILE A 85 11.44 -30.15 -10.37
CA ILE A 85 10.04 -29.73 -10.58
C ILE A 85 9.98 -28.46 -11.43
N ARG A 86 9.04 -28.41 -12.37
CA ARG A 86 8.79 -27.23 -13.22
C ARG A 86 7.30 -26.92 -13.31
N LEU A 87 6.96 -25.64 -13.27
CA LEU A 87 5.61 -25.14 -13.43
C LEU A 87 5.56 -24.10 -14.55
N ASN A 88 4.62 -24.30 -15.47
CA ASN A 88 4.24 -23.30 -16.46
C ASN A 88 2.75 -23.01 -16.31
N ARG A 89 2.40 -21.75 -16.06
CA ARG A 89 1.02 -21.32 -15.90
C ARG A 89 0.75 -20.10 -16.76
N THR A 90 -0.42 -20.07 -17.37
CA THR A 90 -0.92 -18.88 -18.07
C THR A 90 -2.38 -18.72 -17.72
N LEU A 91 -2.75 -17.54 -17.25
CA LEU A 91 -4.15 -17.21 -17.01
C LEU A 91 -4.51 -15.80 -17.47
N THR A 92 -5.77 -15.63 -17.82
CA THR A 92 -6.37 -14.32 -18.04
C THR A 92 -7.39 -14.08 -16.93
N LEU A 93 -7.21 -13.01 -16.19
CA LEU A 93 -8.16 -12.56 -15.18
C LEU A 93 -9.00 -11.43 -15.77
N THR A 94 -10.30 -11.53 -15.58
CA THR A 94 -11.26 -10.49 -15.91
C THR A 94 -11.65 -9.80 -14.61
N THR A 95 -11.36 -8.52 -14.48
CA THR A 95 -11.81 -7.71 -13.35
C THR A 95 -12.86 -6.71 -13.83
N THR A 96 -14.00 -6.70 -13.17
CA THR A 96 -15.05 -5.68 -13.31
C THR A 96 -15.13 -4.85 -12.04
N TRP A 97 -15.51 -3.58 -12.15
CA TRP A 97 -15.64 -2.71 -10.98
C TRP A 97 -16.88 -1.83 -11.03
N ARG A 98 -17.39 -1.46 -9.86
CA ARG A 98 -18.43 -0.45 -9.70
C ARG A 98 -18.03 0.52 -8.60
N GLN A 99 -18.40 1.78 -8.77
CA GLN A 99 -18.14 2.82 -7.79
C GLN A 99 -19.42 3.16 -7.02
N GLU A 100 -19.36 3.11 -5.70
CA GLU A 100 -20.42 3.53 -4.79
C GLU A 100 -19.87 4.62 -3.85
N GLY A 101 -20.11 5.87 -4.21
CA GLY A 101 -19.47 7.01 -3.54
C GLY A 101 -17.95 6.97 -3.71
N ARG A 102 -17.22 6.84 -2.59
CA ARG A 102 -15.76 6.71 -2.56
C ARG A 102 -15.26 5.27 -2.61
N GLN A 103 -16.17 4.30 -2.52
CA GLN A 103 -15.81 2.90 -2.51
C GLN A 103 -15.81 2.34 -3.92
N ILE A 104 -14.79 1.54 -4.23
CA ILE A 104 -14.71 0.76 -5.46
C ILE A 104 -14.86 -0.70 -5.09
N LEU A 105 -15.92 -1.32 -5.59
CA LEU A 105 -16.14 -2.75 -5.46
C LEU A 105 -15.60 -3.41 -6.73
N ARG A 106 -14.72 -4.40 -6.58
CA ARG A 106 -14.13 -5.17 -7.69
C ARG A 106 -14.51 -6.63 -7.58
N GLU A 107 -14.82 -7.21 -8.74
CA GLU A 107 -15.02 -8.64 -8.90
C GLU A 107 -14.05 -9.15 -9.95
N THR A 108 -13.23 -10.14 -9.59
CA THR A 108 -12.24 -10.75 -10.47
C THR A 108 -12.59 -12.22 -10.66
N SER A 109 -12.65 -12.65 -11.91
CA SER A 109 -12.86 -14.04 -12.28
C SER A 109 -11.81 -14.49 -13.29
N VAL A 110 -11.58 -15.79 -13.35
CA VAL A 110 -10.71 -16.36 -14.38
C VAL A 110 -11.49 -16.57 -15.68
N SER A 111 -10.98 -16.05 -16.79
CA SER A 111 -11.58 -16.26 -18.12
C SER A 111 -10.81 -17.26 -18.97
N ARG A 112 -9.52 -17.44 -18.69
CA ARG A 112 -8.67 -18.48 -19.28
C ARG A 112 -7.66 -18.95 -18.25
N PHE A 113 -7.39 -20.24 -18.22
CA PHE A 113 -6.43 -20.87 -17.35
C PHE A 113 -5.78 -22.07 -18.04
N ARG A 114 -4.47 -22.14 -17.95
CA ARG A 114 -3.71 -23.34 -18.29
C ARG A 114 -2.54 -23.46 -17.35
N GLU A 115 -2.35 -24.66 -16.84
CA GLU A 115 -1.20 -24.98 -16.02
C GLU A 115 -0.65 -26.35 -16.36
N THR A 116 0.65 -26.49 -16.27
CA THR A 116 1.32 -27.78 -16.30
C THR A 116 2.42 -27.78 -15.26
N VAL A 117 2.37 -28.77 -14.37
CA VAL A 117 3.42 -29.06 -13.40
C VAL A 117 4.05 -30.39 -13.79
N MET A 118 5.37 -30.38 -13.96
CA MET A 118 6.19 -31.58 -14.14
C MET A 118 6.91 -31.86 -12.83
N ALA A 119 6.71 -33.05 -12.26
CA ALA A 119 7.38 -33.50 -11.05
C ALA A 119 7.97 -34.89 -11.30
N GLY A 120 9.26 -34.94 -11.67
CA GLY A 120 9.86 -36.18 -12.16
C GLY A 120 9.20 -36.65 -13.47
N GLU A 121 8.71 -37.88 -13.49
CA GLU A 121 7.97 -38.45 -14.63
C GLU A 121 6.49 -38.04 -14.65
N ASP A 122 5.97 -37.58 -13.50
CA ASP A 122 4.56 -37.24 -13.36
C ASP A 122 4.26 -35.86 -13.92
N ARG A 123 3.17 -35.79 -14.70
CA ARG A 123 2.64 -34.59 -15.31
C ARG A 123 1.25 -34.30 -14.77
N TYR A 124 1.11 -33.14 -14.13
CA TYR A 124 -0.16 -32.61 -13.65
C TYR A 124 -0.60 -31.47 -14.56
N GLN A 125 -1.83 -31.54 -15.08
CA GLN A 125 -2.35 -30.54 -16.00
C GLN A 125 -3.72 -30.03 -15.56
N VAL A 126 -3.94 -28.73 -15.77
CA VAL A 126 -5.23 -28.07 -15.59
C VAL A 126 -5.50 -27.20 -16.81
N ASP A 127 -6.76 -27.16 -17.24
CA ASP A 127 -7.26 -26.27 -18.28
C ASP A 127 -8.43 -25.40 -17.77
N ASP A 128 -9.05 -24.67 -18.69
CA ASP A 128 -10.17 -23.76 -18.43
C ASP A 128 -11.34 -24.43 -17.69
N THR A 129 -11.55 -25.74 -17.86
CA THR A 129 -12.66 -26.46 -17.24
C THR A 129 -12.34 -26.94 -15.82
N GLY A 130 -11.04 -27.15 -15.55
CA GLY A 130 -10.53 -27.61 -14.27
C GLY A 130 -10.28 -26.50 -13.26
N TYR A 131 -10.40 -25.22 -13.65
CA TYR A 131 -10.12 -24.10 -12.77
C TYR A 131 -11.30 -23.15 -12.61
N GLN A 132 -11.70 -22.93 -11.36
CA GLN A 132 -12.69 -21.95 -10.95
C GLN A 132 -12.05 -20.96 -10.01
N PHE A 133 -12.34 -19.69 -10.21
CA PHE A 133 -11.80 -18.64 -9.37
C PHE A 133 -12.74 -17.45 -9.32
N ASN A 134 -12.98 -16.94 -8.12
CA ASN A 134 -13.68 -15.70 -7.89
C ASN A 134 -13.00 -14.96 -6.72
N PHE A 135 -12.75 -13.67 -6.93
CA PHE A 135 -12.35 -12.75 -5.88
C PHE A 135 -13.27 -11.54 -5.90
N SER A 136 -13.71 -11.16 -4.71
CA SER A 136 -14.45 -9.92 -4.50
C SER A 136 -13.69 -9.06 -3.51
N SER A 137 -13.56 -7.78 -3.81
CA SER A 137 -12.92 -6.82 -2.92
C SER A 137 -13.65 -5.50 -2.89
N ILE A 138 -13.47 -4.80 -1.79
CA ILE A 138 -13.88 -3.43 -1.60
C ILE A 138 -12.65 -2.60 -1.26
N THR A 139 -12.51 -1.45 -1.92
CA THR A 139 -11.52 -0.44 -1.59
C THR A 139 -12.25 0.84 -1.20
N ASP A 140 -11.98 1.36 -0.01
CA ASP A 140 -12.38 2.70 0.41
C ASP A 140 -11.25 3.67 0.06
N ASN A 141 -11.42 4.43 -1.02
CA ASN A 141 -10.40 5.39 -1.44
C ASN A 141 -10.45 6.61 -0.51
N ARG A 142 -9.42 6.79 0.33
CA ARG A 142 -9.24 8.03 1.08
C ARG A 142 -8.09 8.81 0.50
N PRO A 143 -8.11 10.14 0.61
CA PRO A 143 -7.21 10.96 -0.20
C PRO A 143 -5.73 10.74 0.11
N GLY A 144 -5.39 10.37 1.35
CA GLY A 144 -4.02 9.99 1.73
C GLY A 144 -3.77 8.49 1.80
N VAL A 145 -4.82 7.65 1.88
CA VAL A 145 -4.71 6.20 2.12
C VAL A 145 -5.89 5.45 1.51
N ASP A 146 -5.62 4.49 0.64
CA ASP A 146 -6.65 3.56 0.17
C ASP A 146 -6.68 2.34 1.08
N TYR A 147 -7.83 2.05 1.71
CA TYR A 147 -8.00 0.85 2.53
C TYR A 147 -8.75 -0.20 1.73
N PHE A 148 -8.32 -1.45 1.79
CA PHE A 148 -9.00 -2.52 1.07
C PHE A 148 -9.15 -3.80 1.88
N SER A 149 -10.18 -4.54 1.54
CA SER A 149 -10.39 -5.90 2.01
C SER A 149 -11.06 -6.73 0.92
N GLY A 150 -10.84 -8.04 0.94
CA GLY A 150 -11.49 -8.93 0.00
C GLY A 150 -11.44 -10.38 0.40
N ASN A 151 -12.20 -11.19 -0.32
CA ASN A 151 -12.29 -12.62 -0.12
C ASN A 151 -12.22 -13.31 -1.47
N TRP A 152 -11.58 -14.47 -1.54
CA TRP A 152 -11.60 -15.29 -2.73
C TRP A 152 -11.89 -16.75 -2.43
N PHE A 153 -12.34 -17.42 -3.48
CA PHE A 153 -12.41 -18.86 -3.57
C PHE A 153 -11.79 -19.30 -4.89
N GLY A 154 -10.99 -20.36 -4.82
CA GLY A 154 -10.42 -21.02 -5.98
C GLY A 154 -10.61 -22.52 -5.87
N ARG A 155 -10.84 -23.18 -7.00
CA ARG A 155 -10.84 -24.63 -7.10
C ARG A 155 -10.12 -25.05 -8.36
N LYS A 156 -9.11 -25.88 -8.21
CA LYS A 156 -8.26 -26.39 -9.27
C LYS A 156 -8.34 -27.92 -9.29
N VAL A 157 -8.59 -28.52 -10.43
CA VAL A 157 -8.63 -29.99 -10.61
C VAL A 157 -7.52 -30.39 -11.57
N TYR A 158 -6.46 -30.94 -11.01
CA TYR A 158 -5.36 -31.52 -11.78
C TYR A 158 -5.74 -32.90 -12.28
N ASP A 159 -5.51 -33.11 -13.57
CA ASP A 159 -5.43 -34.42 -14.18
C ASP A 159 -3.97 -34.88 -14.18
N LYS A 160 -3.70 -36.04 -13.58
CA LYS A 160 -2.37 -36.65 -13.54
C LYS A 160 -2.23 -37.61 -14.72
N ASN A 161 -1.15 -37.48 -15.49
CA ASN A 161 -0.74 -38.40 -16.56
C ASN A 161 -1.86 -38.83 -17.53
N ARG A 162 -2.81 -37.95 -17.86
CA ARG A 162 -3.95 -38.25 -18.77
C ARG A 162 -4.91 -39.30 -18.19
N GLY A 163 -5.34 -39.11 -16.95
CA GLY A 163 -6.39 -39.91 -16.31
C GLY A 163 -5.91 -40.96 -15.29
N GLU A 164 -4.62 -41.02 -14.98
CA GLU A 164 -4.06 -41.93 -13.95
C GLU A 164 -4.32 -41.45 -12.51
N GLY A 165 -4.89 -40.26 -12.35
CA GLY A 165 -5.30 -39.76 -11.06
C GLY A 165 -5.81 -38.33 -11.13
N LYS A 166 -6.48 -37.91 -10.06
CA LYS A 166 -6.97 -36.54 -9.92
C LYS A 166 -6.49 -35.94 -8.61
N VAL A 167 -6.14 -34.65 -8.64
CA VAL A 167 -5.88 -33.87 -7.43
C VAL A 167 -6.73 -32.61 -7.49
N VAL A 168 -7.66 -32.48 -6.56
CA VAL A 168 -8.47 -31.29 -6.36
C VAL A 168 -7.80 -30.44 -5.29
N VAL A 169 -7.51 -29.19 -5.64
CA VAL A 169 -7.01 -28.17 -4.73
C VAL A 169 -8.10 -27.12 -4.59
N SER A 170 -8.70 -27.04 -3.41
CA SER A 170 -9.68 -26.01 -3.05
C SER A 170 -9.01 -25.01 -2.13
N GLN A 171 -9.17 -23.72 -2.42
CA GLN A 171 -8.61 -22.65 -1.62
C GLN A 171 -9.66 -21.59 -1.32
N SER A 172 -9.63 -21.08 -0.10
CA SER A 172 -10.40 -19.92 0.30
C SER A 172 -9.49 -18.99 1.09
N GLY A 173 -9.61 -17.70 0.86
CA GLY A 173 -8.81 -16.75 1.61
C GLY A 173 -9.45 -15.38 1.74
N GLU A 174 -8.81 -14.59 2.59
CA GLU A 174 -9.14 -13.20 2.85
C GLU A 174 -7.89 -12.34 2.76
N THR A 175 -8.07 -11.11 2.32
CA THR A 175 -7.03 -10.09 2.25
C THR A 175 -7.51 -8.83 2.93
N VAL A 176 -6.61 -8.16 3.63
CA VAL A 176 -6.84 -6.83 4.20
C VAL A 176 -5.56 -6.03 4.12
N GLY A 177 -5.67 -4.76 3.79
CA GLY A 177 -4.49 -3.94 3.60
C GLY A 177 -4.80 -2.47 3.39
N TYR A 178 -3.74 -1.73 3.13
CA TYR A 178 -3.82 -0.35 2.73
C TYR A 178 -2.70 0.01 1.75
N THR A 179 -2.91 1.08 1.00
CA THR A 179 -1.91 1.68 0.12
C THR A 179 -1.86 3.18 0.36
N SER A 180 -0.66 3.72 0.54
CA SER A 180 -0.40 5.15 0.62
C SER A 180 0.86 5.49 -0.18
N PRO A 181 1.17 6.78 -0.40
CA PRO A 181 2.43 7.17 -1.04
C PRO A 181 3.67 6.63 -0.29
N TRP A 182 3.62 6.64 1.04
CA TRP A 182 4.76 6.36 1.92
C TRP A 182 4.90 4.91 2.36
N GLY A 183 3.82 4.15 2.28
CA GLY A 183 3.78 2.78 2.77
C GLY A 183 2.59 2.00 2.24
N GLU A 184 2.74 0.69 2.18
CA GLU A 184 1.73 -0.25 1.72
C GLU A 184 1.86 -1.53 2.55
N VAL A 185 0.73 -2.07 2.98
CA VAL A 185 0.67 -3.39 3.62
C VAL A 185 -0.48 -4.16 3.01
N GLU A 186 -0.24 -5.41 2.62
CA GLU A 186 -1.27 -6.38 2.31
C GLU A 186 -1.05 -7.65 3.14
N ASN A 187 -2.05 -8.02 3.93
CA ASN A 187 -2.05 -9.24 4.70
C ASN A 187 -3.06 -10.22 4.11
N ARG A 188 -2.65 -11.48 3.93
CA ARG A 188 -3.48 -12.54 3.37
C ARG A 188 -3.50 -13.75 4.30
N LYS A 189 -4.69 -14.32 4.48
CA LYS A 189 -4.88 -15.61 5.14
C LYS A 189 -5.54 -16.57 4.16
N VAL A 190 -4.94 -17.74 3.98
CA VAL A 190 -5.39 -18.72 3.01
C VAL A 190 -5.52 -20.08 3.67
N VAL A 191 -6.63 -20.75 3.41
CA VAL A 191 -6.83 -22.16 3.74
C VAL A 191 -6.91 -22.93 2.45
N ILE A 192 -6.07 -23.95 2.32
CA ILE A 192 -6.01 -24.84 1.17
C ILE A 192 -6.35 -26.25 1.63
N THR A 193 -7.26 -26.90 0.93
CA THR A 193 -7.56 -28.32 1.06
C THR A 193 -7.18 -29.03 -0.22
N LEU A 194 -6.42 -30.10 -0.09
CA LEU A 194 -6.05 -30.98 -1.18
C LEU A 194 -6.77 -32.31 -1.02
N GLU A 195 -7.42 -32.76 -2.08
CA GLU A 195 -8.05 -34.07 -2.16
C GLU A 195 -7.50 -34.76 -3.39
N GLY A 196 -6.82 -35.88 -3.23
CA GLY A 196 -6.33 -36.65 -4.37
C GLY A 196 -6.84 -38.06 -4.37
N ASP A 197 -6.94 -38.62 -5.57
CA ASP A 197 -7.28 -40.01 -5.81
C ASP A 197 -6.35 -40.51 -6.93
N PHE A 198 -5.43 -41.40 -6.56
CA PHE A 198 -4.47 -42.00 -7.49
C PHE A 198 -4.92 -43.40 -7.88
N VAL A 199 -4.78 -43.71 -9.17
CA VAL A 199 -5.11 -45.01 -9.73
C VAL A 199 -3.81 -45.80 -9.91
N ARG A 200 -3.76 -47.02 -9.38
CA ARG A 200 -2.63 -47.96 -9.52
C ARG A 200 -3.10 -49.29 -10.12
N GLU A 201 -2.13 -50.08 -10.59
CA GLU A 201 -2.33 -51.43 -11.14
C GLU A 201 -3.34 -51.44 -12.31
N GLU A 202 -3.01 -50.76 -13.41
CA GLU A 202 -3.83 -50.72 -14.65
C GLU A 202 -5.31 -50.29 -14.47
N GLY A 203 -5.67 -49.61 -13.37
CA GLY A 203 -7.03 -49.09 -13.18
C GLY A 203 -7.77 -49.61 -11.94
N GLU A 204 -7.20 -50.58 -11.20
CA GLU A 204 -7.98 -51.35 -10.23
C GLU A 204 -7.94 -50.78 -8.79
N LYS A 205 -6.87 -50.09 -8.37
CA LYS A 205 -6.71 -49.63 -6.98
C LYS A 205 -6.72 -48.10 -6.87
N HIS A 206 -7.78 -47.56 -6.26
CA HIS A 206 -7.93 -46.14 -5.91
C HIS A 206 -7.35 -45.86 -4.51
N ILE A 207 -6.53 -44.82 -4.38
CA ILE A 207 -5.92 -44.41 -3.11
C ILE A 207 -6.30 -42.95 -2.81
N PRO A 208 -7.42 -42.71 -2.09
CA PRO A 208 -7.84 -41.38 -1.72
C PRO A 208 -6.96 -40.82 -0.61
N TRP A 209 -6.64 -39.53 -0.67
CA TRP A 209 -5.88 -38.83 0.36
C TRP A 209 -6.36 -37.39 0.53
N LEU A 210 -6.13 -36.86 1.73
CA LEU A 210 -6.50 -35.50 2.11
C LEU A 210 -5.29 -34.76 2.67
N GLY A 211 -5.15 -33.50 2.29
CA GLY A 211 -4.16 -32.58 2.80
C GLY A 211 -4.79 -31.26 3.16
N THR A 212 -4.25 -30.58 4.17
CA THR A 212 -4.65 -29.21 4.53
C THR A 212 -3.42 -28.35 4.70
N VAL A 213 -3.50 -27.11 4.23
CA VAL A 213 -2.47 -26.10 4.41
C VAL A 213 -3.12 -24.81 4.87
N ARG A 214 -2.46 -24.11 5.79
CA ARG A 214 -2.77 -22.73 6.14
C ARG A 214 -1.59 -21.86 5.75
N GLU A 215 -1.86 -20.78 5.06
CA GLU A 215 -0.85 -19.82 4.65
C GLU A 215 -1.21 -18.44 5.19
N GLU A 216 -0.21 -17.75 5.71
CA GLU A 216 -0.29 -16.35 6.08
C GLU A 216 0.80 -15.60 5.33
N ALA A 217 0.39 -14.67 4.47
CA ALA A 217 1.32 -13.83 3.72
C ALA A 217 1.19 -12.38 4.13
N SER A 218 2.31 -11.68 4.23
CA SER A 218 2.35 -10.23 4.44
C SER A 218 3.30 -9.61 3.43
N PHE A 219 2.79 -8.65 2.67
CA PHE A 219 3.54 -7.84 1.73
C PHE A 219 3.62 -6.44 2.30
N THR A 220 4.83 -5.93 2.47
CA THR A 220 5.06 -4.59 3.02
C THR A 220 5.97 -3.80 2.10
N ARG A 221 5.57 -2.58 1.73
CA ARG A 221 6.47 -1.59 1.13
C ARG A 221 6.59 -0.42 2.09
N ARG A 222 7.81 0.00 2.40
CA ARG A 222 8.08 1.22 3.18
C ARG A 222 8.94 2.17 2.36
N GLN A 223 8.74 3.45 2.57
CA GLN A 223 9.60 4.50 2.03
C GLN A 223 10.16 5.29 3.21
N GLU A 224 11.44 5.15 3.50
CA GLU A 224 12.12 5.81 4.62
C GLU A 224 13.00 6.95 4.11
N MET A 225 13.25 7.95 4.96
CA MET A 225 14.13 9.07 4.62
C MET A 225 15.23 9.25 5.66
N THR A 226 16.49 9.19 5.22
CA THR A 226 17.66 9.34 6.10
C THR A 226 18.56 10.47 5.63
N TYR A 227 19.04 11.31 6.54
CA TYR A 227 20.04 12.32 6.21
C TYR A 227 21.41 11.67 5.97
N VAL A 228 22.03 11.97 4.84
CA VAL A 228 23.39 11.53 4.51
C VAL A 228 24.28 12.75 4.37
N ALA A 229 25.17 12.93 5.35
CA ALA A 229 26.20 13.94 5.34
C ALA A 229 27.21 13.68 4.22
N ASN A 230 27.82 14.75 3.71
CA ASN A 230 28.93 14.63 2.77
C ASN A 230 30.28 14.77 3.49
N GLU A 231 31.25 13.96 3.08
CA GLU A 231 32.66 14.16 3.41
C GLU A 231 33.46 14.41 2.12
N PRO A 232 34.26 15.50 2.04
CA PRO A 232 34.59 16.45 3.10
C PRO A 232 33.55 17.56 3.31
N THR A 233 33.46 18.09 4.54
CA THR A 233 32.55 19.20 4.92
C THR A 233 32.86 20.55 4.25
N SER A 234 33.97 20.64 3.51
CA SER A 234 34.40 21.85 2.77
C SER A 234 33.71 22.04 1.41
N ILE A 235 32.75 21.17 1.06
CA ILE A 235 31.97 21.31 -0.17
C ILE A 235 30.77 22.27 0.01
N SER A 236 30.16 22.71 -1.09
CA SER A 236 29.11 23.74 -1.08
C SER A 236 27.76 23.34 -0.48
N PHE A 237 27.60 22.09 0.00
CA PHE A 237 26.38 21.58 0.62
C PHE A 237 26.70 20.46 1.64
N SER A 238 26.06 20.50 2.81
CA SER A 238 26.40 19.64 3.96
C SER A 238 26.00 18.17 3.77
N GLY A 239 25.01 17.89 2.94
CA GLY A 239 24.46 16.55 2.76
C GLY A 239 23.25 16.54 1.84
N GLY A 240 22.55 15.42 1.83
CA GLY A 240 21.25 15.27 1.18
C GLY A 240 20.41 14.25 1.93
N TYR A 241 19.10 14.29 1.74
CA TYR A 241 18.23 13.23 2.23
C TYR A 241 18.20 12.09 1.23
N LEU A 242 18.37 10.86 1.70
CA LEU A 242 18.25 9.65 0.92
C LEU A 242 16.89 9.03 1.21
N VAL A 243 16.01 9.07 0.21
CA VAL A 243 14.73 8.37 0.22
C VAL A 243 14.98 6.95 -0.25
N THR A 244 14.54 5.99 0.56
CA THR A 244 14.87 4.58 0.44
C THR A 244 13.58 3.78 0.45
N THR A 245 13.27 3.10 -0.65
CA THR A 245 12.09 2.24 -0.73
C THR A 245 12.49 0.78 -0.52
N THR A 246 11.98 0.17 0.54
CA THR A 246 12.16 -1.25 0.87
C THR A 246 10.86 -2.01 0.65
N GLY A 247 10.98 -3.25 0.18
CA GLY A 247 9.87 -4.19 0.08
C GLY A 247 10.22 -5.47 0.82
N GLU A 248 9.33 -5.93 1.69
CA GLU A 248 9.46 -7.15 2.48
C GLU A 248 8.21 -8.00 2.25
N ASP A 249 8.42 -9.21 1.74
CA ASP A 249 7.38 -10.20 1.53
C ASP A 249 7.68 -11.41 2.44
N ILE A 250 6.69 -11.79 3.24
CA ILE A 250 6.76 -12.94 4.15
C ILE A 250 5.64 -13.89 3.78
N LEU A 251 5.95 -15.18 3.63
CA LEU A 251 4.97 -16.25 3.54
C LEU A 251 5.27 -17.28 4.63
N ALA A 252 4.42 -17.36 5.64
CA ALA A 252 4.41 -18.47 6.59
C ALA A 252 3.37 -19.49 6.16
N TYR A 253 3.71 -20.78 6.24
CA TYR A 253 2.74 -21.83 5.98
C TYR A 253 2.89 -22.99 6.96
N GLU A 254 1.75 -23.58 7.30
CA GLU A 254 1.64 -24.80 8.09
C GLU A 254 0.88 -25.83 7.27
N TYR A 255 1.33 -27.08 7.28
CA TYR A 255 0.75 -28.12 6.44
C TYR A 255 0.56 -29.43 7.21
N ASP A 256 -0.48 -30.17 6.82
CA ASP A 256 -0.73 -31.56 7.18
C ASP A 256 -1.08 -32.33 5.89
N LEU A 257 -0.05 -32.94 5.29
CA LEU A 257 -0.13 -33.65 4.02
C LEU A 257 0.02 -35.17 4.25
N PRO A 258 -0.41 -36.02 3.30
CA PRO A 258 -0.10 -37.45 3.37
C PRO A 258 1.40 -37.71 3.27
N ALA A 259 1.91 -38.66 4.06
CA ALA A 259 3.23 -39.22 3.88
C ALA A 259 3.15 -40.52 3.06
N TRP A 260 4.15 -40.73 2.20
CA TRP A 260 4.25 -41.85 1.28
C TRP A 260 5.49 -42.69 1.62
N ASN A 261 5.40 -44.02 1.55
CA ASN A 261 6.59 -44.89 1.64
C ASN A 261 7.29 -45.03 0.27
N GLU A 262 8.40 -45.77 0.21
CA GLU A 262 9.13 -46.03 -1.04
C GLU A 262 8.28 -46.76 -2.09
N ASP A 263 7.32 -47.57 -1.64
CA ASP A 263 6.34 -48.22 -2.52
C ASP A 263 5.24 -47.26 -2.99
N GLY A 264 5.21 -46.02 -2.50
CA GLY A 264 4.22 -44.97 -2.76
C GLY A 264 2.80 -45.29 -2.26
N GLU A 265 2.70 -46.11 -1.21
CA GLU A 265 1.51 -46.26 -0.38
C GLU A 265 1.50 -45.21 0.76
N LEU A 266 0.29 -44.89 1.24
CA LEU A 266 0.12 -44.00 2.38
C LEU A 266 0.73 -44.63 3.64
N SER A 267 1.77 -44.01 4.16
CA SER A 267 2.52 -44.49 5.32
C SER A 267 2.25 -43.69 6.59
N GLY A 268 1.62 -42.51 6.47
CA GLY A 268 1.29 -41.66 7.61
C GLY A 268 0.95 -40.23 7.23
N ARG A 269 1.35 -39.28 8.10
CA ARG A 269 1.14 -37.84 7.93
C ARG A 269 2.48 -37.10 7.91
N ASN A 270 2.64 -36.19 6.96
CA ASN A 270 3.73 -35.24 6.86
C ASN A 270 3.24 -33.88 7.34
N ARG A 271 3.67 -33.48 8.55
CA ARG A 271 3.29 -32.22 9.18
C ARG A 271 4.50 -31.36 9.41
N GLY A 272 4.34 -30.07 9.17
CA GLY A 272 5.40 -29.11 9.41
C GLY A 272 4.93 -27.70 9.16
N SER A 273 5.87 -26.79 9.33
CA SER A 273 5.71 -25.39 9.01
C SER A 273 7.05 -24.84 8.52
N ASP A 274 6.98 -23.77 7.73
CA ASP A 274 8.16 -23.06 7.26
C ASP A 274 7.79 -21.60 6.95
N VAL A 275 8.81 -20.77 6.77
CA VAL A 275 8.65 -19.35 6.43
C VAL A 275 9.58 -18.98 5.28
N LEU A 276 9.01 -18.41 4.23
CA LEU A 276 9.75 -17.80 3.13
C LEU A 276 9.84 -16.29 3.32
N TYR A 277 11.02 -15.77 3.05
CA TYR A 277 11.31 -14.34 3.07
C TYR A 277 11.80 -13.93 1.69
N ALA A 278 11.22 -12.87 1.14
CA ALA A 278 11.78 -12.18 -0.01
C ALA A 278 11.88 -10.69 0.29
N THR A 279 13.04 -10.11 -0.05
CA THR A 279 13.27 -8.68 0.05
C THR A 279 13.43 -8.12 -1.36
N THR A 280 12.76 -7.02 -1.64
CA THR A 280 12.90 -6.30 -2.91
C THR A 280 14.20 -5.49 -2.87
N PRO A 281 14.97 -5.38 -3.98
CA PRO A 281 16.13 -4.51 -4.02
C PRO A 281 15.76 -3.06 -3.70
N LEU A 282 16.69 -2.40 -3.02
CA LEU A 282 16.53 -1.05 -2.54
C LEU A 282 16.49 -0.04 -3.68
N GLU A 283 15.41 0.71 -3.81
CA GLU A 283 15.39 1.91 -4.66
C GLU A 283 15.80 3.11 -3.81
N GLN A 284 16.77 3.89 -4.32
CA GLN A 284 17.30 5.05 -3.61
C GLN A 284 17.22 6.29 -4.48
N GLU A 285 16.67 7.35 -3.91
CA GLU A 285 16.63 8.69 -4.50
C GLU A 285 17.25 9.69 -3.54
N ARG A 286 18.13 10.57 -4.03
CA ARG A 286 18.72 11.63 -3.23
C ARG A 286 18.00 12.95 -3.45
N LEU A 287 17.50 13.53 -2.38
CA LEU A 287 16.88 14.84 -2.34
C LEU A 287 17.87 15.92 -1.84
N PRO A 288 17.82 17.13 -2.41
CA PRO A 288 18.63 18.25 -1.92
C PRO A 288 18.11 18.73 -0.57
N VAL A 289 19.01 19.20 0.29
CA VAL A 289 18.66 19.89 1.55
C VAL A 289 18.57 21.38 1.27
N PRO A 290 17.40 22.01 1.44
CA PRO A 290 17.26 23.45 1.25
C PRO A 290 18.10 24.24 2.25
N ALA A 291 18.86 25.22 1.76
CA ALA A 291 19.71 26.06 2.59
C ALA A 291 18.96 27.32 3.08
N PHE A 292 18.20 27.18 4.17
CA PHE A 292 17.48 28.30 4.78
C PHE A 292 18.38 29.09 5.76
N ARG A 293 18.22 30.42 5.78
CA ARG A 293 19.06 31.32 6.58
C ARG A 293 18.61 31.46 8.04
N ASP A 294 17.36 31.08 8.33
CA ASP A 294 16.63 31.45 9.54
C ASP A 294 16.19 30.25 10.40
N ILE A 295 16.67 29.04 10.10
CA ILE A 295 16.32 27.83 10.85
C ILE A 295 17.48 27.24 11.63
N ARG A 296 18.70 27.76 11.49
CA ARG A 296 19.88 27.22 12.19
C ARG A 296 19.68 27.32 13.70
N GLY A 297 19.75 26.19 14.39
CA GLY A 297 19.53 26.10 15.84
C GLY A 297 18.06 26.23 16.26
N HIS A 298 17.13 26.28 15.31
CA HIS A 298 15.71 26.20 15.60
C HIS A 298 15.34 24.75 15.94
N TRP A 299 14.47 24.54 16.93
CA TRP A 299 14.10 23.20 17.41
C TRP A 299 13.45 22.32 16.32
N ALA A 300 12.74 22.93 15.37
CA ALA A 300 12.11 22.25 14.23
C ALA A 300 13.01 22.16 12.98
N GLN A 301 14.31 22.49 13.08
CA GLN A 301 15.21 22.60 11.92
C GLN A 301 15.18 21.33 11.06
N GLU A 302 15.32 20.16 11.69
CA GLU A 302 15.35 18.88 11.00
C GLU A 302 14.04 18.63 10.23
N GLN A 303 12.89 18.77 10.90
CA GLN A 303 11.59 18.53 10.25
C GLN A 303 11.31 19.54 9.15
N VAL A 304 11.76 20.79 9.30
CA VAL A 304 11.66 21.81 8.24
C VAL A 304 12.46 21.38 7.01
N GLU A 305 13.71 20.97 7.19
CA GLU A 305 14.57 20.52 6.09
C GLU A 305 13.97 19.28 5.41
N GLN A 306 13.51 18.30 6.19
CA GLN A 306 12.87 17.08 5.69
C GLN A 306 11.61 17.40 4.85
N MET A 307 10.66 18.15 5.41
CA MET A 307 9.40 18.45 4.73
C MET A 307 9.58 19.36 3.52
N ALA A 308 10.60 20.22 3.53
CA ALA A 308 10.94 21.04 2.38
C ALA A 308 11.66 20.24 1.29
N SER A 309 12.55 19.30 1.64
CA SER A 309 13.16 18.36 0.69
C SER A 309 12.13 17.49 -0.03
N LEU A 310 11.10 17.05 0.68
CA LEU A 310 9.96 16.30 0.11
C LEU A 310 8.99 17.18 -0.70
N GLY A 311 9.18 18.51 -0.73
CA GLY A 311 8.28 19.46 -1.40
C GLY A 311 6.92 19.63 -0.73
N ILE A 312 6.73 19.05 0.46
CA ILE A 312 5.51 19.16 1.27
C ILE A 312 5.35 20.61 1.73
N LEU A 313 6.41 21.19 2.29
CA LEU A 313 6.44 22.60 2.69
C LEU A 313 7.32 23.42 1.75
N GLU A 314 6.82 24.59 1.36
CA GLU A 314 7.54 25.50 0.46
C GLU A 314 8.20 26.64 1.23
N PRO A 315 9.41 27.07 0.82
CA PRO A 315 10.04 28.24 1.39
C PRO A 315 9.46 29.56 0.87
N ILE A 316 9.75 30.63 1.61
CA ILE A 316 9.45 32.01 1.23
C ILE A 316 10.76 32.64 0.74
N GLY A 317 11.07 32.46 -0.54
CA GLY A 317 12.34 32.89 -1.12
C GLY A 317 13.53 32.13 -0.51
N LEU A 318 14.41 32.84 0.20
CA LEU A 318 15.60 32.27 0.87
C LEU A 318 15.36 31.90 2.35
N TYR A 319 14.14 32.07 2.83
CA TYR A 319 13.76 31.88 4.24
C TYR A 319 12.67 30.82 4.36
N PHE A 320 12.59 30.19 5.52
CA PHE A 320 11.46 29.33 5.87
C PHE A 320 10.45 30.03 6.78
N ALA A 321 10.87 31.00 7.58
CA ALA A 321 10.08 31.75 8.54
C ALA A 321 9.31 30.86 9.54
N PRO A 322 9.99 30.01 10.33
CA PRO A 322 9.35 28.99 11.16
C PRO A 322 8.41 29.57 12.25
N GLY A 323 8.63 30.82 12.68
CA GLY A 323 7.80 31.49 13.67
C GLY A 323 6.53 32.16 13.13
N LEU A 324 6.35 32.24 11.80
CA LEU A 324 5.13 32.82 11.23
C LEU A 324 3.97 31.83 11.27
N PRO A 325 2.72 32.29 11.47
CA PRO A 325 1.54 31.45 11.29
C PRO A 325 1.48 30.84 9.88
N MET A 326 1.10 29.57 9.79
CA MET A 326 0.89 28.91 8.50
C MET A 326 -0.51 29.22 7.97
N LEU A 327 -0.59 29.60 6.70
CA LEU A 327 -1.86 29.93 6.05
C LEU A 327 -2.65 28.65 5.74
N ARG A 328 -3.98 28.74 5.78
CA ARG A 328 -4.88 27.61 5.53
C ARG A 328 -4.76 27.07 4.10
N GLY A 329 -4.55 27.94 3.11
CA GLY A 329 -4.28 27.51 1.73
C GLY A 329 -2.92 26.83 1.56
N GLU A 330 -1.91 27.29 2.31
CA GLU A 330 -0.59 26.63 2.35
C GLU A 330 -0.69 25.24 2.99
N PHE A 331 -1.45 25.11 4.08
CA PHE A 331 -1.68 23.84 4.76
C PHE A 331 -2.40 22.84 3.85
N ALA A 332 -3.39 23.30 3.07
CA ALA A 332 -4.07 22.49 2.06
C ALA A 332 -3.10 21.96 0.99
N ARG A 333 -2.20 22.81 0.48
CA ARG A 333 -1.15 22.38 -0.46
C ARG A 333 -0.26 21.30 0.18
N ALA A 334 0.16 21.49 1.41
CA ALA A 334 1.01 20.54 2.12
C ALA A 334 0.32 19.18 2.34
N LEU A 335 -0.97 19.17 2.70
CA LEU A 335 -1.77 17.93 2.78
C LEU A 335 -1.86 17.19 1.46
N VAL A 336 -2.07 17.90 0.35
CA VAL A 336 -2.11 17.29 -0.99
C VAL A 336 -0.77 16.63 -1.33
N ARG A 337 0.35 17.28 -1.03
CA ARG A 337 1.68 16.73 -1.26
C ARG A 337 1.95 15.53 -0.34
N ALA A 338 1.61 15.64 0.94
CA ALA A 338 1.78 14.55 1.90
C ALA A 338 0.87 13.35 1.57
N GLY A 339 -0.36 13.56 1.12
CA GLY A 339 -1.27 12.49 0.69
C GLY A 339 -0.99 11.96 -0.71
N GLY A 340 -0.05 12.55 -1.46
CA GLY A 340 0.19 12.19 -2.85
C GLY A 340 -1.05 12.35 -3.75
N ILE A 341 -1.92 13.32 -3.44
CA ILE A 341 -3.17 13.53 -4.16
C ILE A 341 -2.87 14.10 -5.54
N GLU A 342 -3.53 13.56 -6.56
CA GLU A 342 -3.42 14.09 -7.92
C GLU A 342 -4.16 15.43 -8.02
N VAL A 343 -3.47 16.42 -8.57
CA VAL A 343 -4.01 17.77 -8.73
C VAL A 343 -4.37 17.99 -10.18
N GLN A 344 -5.63 18.33 -10.41
CA GLN A 344 -6.13 18.73 -11.72
C GLN A 344 -6.37 20.24 -11.74
N ILE A 345 -6.30 20.83 -12.94
CA ILE A 345 -6.69 22.22 -13.12
C ILE A 345 -8.20 22.32 -12.82
N PRO A 346 -8.63 23.17 -11.88
CA PRO A 346 -10.02 23.23 -11.49
C PRO A 346 -10.88 23.79 -12.65
N GLU A 347 -11.89 23.02 -13.07
CA GLU A 347 -12.87 23.45 -14.08
C GLU A 347 -13.97 24.34 -13.46
N GLU A 348 -14.16 24.28 -12.14
CA GLU A 348 -15.19 24.99 -11.39
C GLU A 348 -14.61 25.67 -10.16
N GLN A 349 -15.24 26.76 -9.74
CA GLN A 349 -14.92 27.46 -8.50
C GLN A 349 -15.84 26.97 -7.37
N LEU A 350 -15.29 26.20 -6.41
CA LEU A 350 -16.06 25.65 -5.29
C LEU A 350 -16.28 26.65 -4.14
N PHE A 351 -15.38 27.61 -3.98
CA PHE A 351 -15.43 28.63 -2.92
C PHE A 351 -15.36 30.05 -3.50
N PRO A 352 -16.22 30.99 -3.08
CA PRO A 352 -16.23 32.35 -3.64
C PRO A 352 -14.92 33.12 -3.50
N ASP A 353 -14.12 32.84 -2.48
CA ASP A 353 -12.83 33.48 -2.19
C ASP A 353 -11.61 32.71 -2.71
N VAL A 354 -11.82 31.65 -3.50
CA VAL A 354 -10.76 30.86 -4.13
C VAL A 354 -10.97 30.85 -5.64
N PRO A 355 -10.63 31.92 -6.37
CA PRO A 355 -10.74 31.95 -7.82
C PRO A 355 -9.80 30.90 -8.47
N PRO A 356 -10.09 30.42 -9.69
CA PRO A 356 -9.25 29.44 -10.39
C PRO A 356 -7.77 29.83 -10.49
N GLU A 357 -7.47 31.12 -10.60
CA GLU A 357 -6.12 31.67 -10.71
C GLU A 357 -5.37 31.76 -9.37
N HIS A 358 -6.05 31.54 -8.25
CA HIS A 358 -5.41 31.59 -6.94
C HIS A 358 -4.35 30.47 -6.83
N PRO A 359 -3.12 30.75 -6.36
CA PRO A 359 -2.04 29.75 -6.31
C PRO A 359 -2.39 28.45 -5.57
N TYR A 360 -3.26 28.54 -4.55
CA TYR A 360 -3.72 27.38 -3.79
C TYR A 360 -5.01 26.73 -4.33
N SER A 361 -5.64 27.29 -5.37
CA SER A 361 -6.91 26.82 -5.92
C SER A 361 -6.90 25.34 -6.33
N PRO A 362 -5.88 24.84 -7.05
CA PRO A 362 -5.87 23.43 -7.45
C PRO A 362 -5.86 22.47 -6.25
N TYR A 363 -5.10 22.81 -5.20
CA TYR A 363 -4.98 21.99 -3.99
C TYR A 363 -6.23 22.02 -3.12
N ILE A 364 -6.80 23.22 -2.93
CA ILE A 364 -8.03 23.41 -2.16
C ILE A 364 -9.19 22.66 -2.82
N ASN A 365 -9.33 22.77 -4.13
CA ASN A 365 -10.40 22.07 -4.87
C ASN A 365 -10.22 20.56 -4.85
N ALA A 366 -8.98 20.04 -4.94
CA ALA A 366 -8.72 18.61 -4.80
C ALA A 366 -9.19 18.08 -3.44
N LEU A 367 -8.81 18.75 -2.34
CA LEU A 367 -9.25 18.36 -0.99
C LEU A 367 -10.76 18.52 -0.77
N ALA A 368 -11.38 19.52 -1.40
CA ALA A 368 -12.80 19.79 -1.23
C ALA A 368 -13.67 18.70 -1.90
N ARG A 369 -13.27 18.26 -3.11
CA ARG A 369 -13.95 17.15 -3.81
C ARG A 369 -13.91 15.84 -3.02
N GLU A 370 -12.82 15.63 -2.29
CA GLU A 370 -12.65 14.49 -1.41
C GLU A 370 -13.31 14.65 -0.03
N GLY A 371 -13.90 15.81 0.26
CA GLY A 371 -14.54 16.11 1.55
C GLY A 371 -13.57 16.34 2.72
N VAL A 372 -12.27 16.51 2.44
CA VAL A 372 -11.25 16.80 3.45
C VAL A 372 -11.38 18.22 3.99
N VAL A 373 -11.68 19.16 3.09
CA VAL A 373 -11.92 20.56 3.46
C VAL A 373 -13.31 21.01 3.08
N GLU A 374 -13.85 21.92 3.88
CA GLU A 374 -15.17 22.52 3.67
C GLU A 374 -15.07 24.03 3.86
N GLY A 375 -16.00 24.76 3.23
CA GLY A 375 -16.17 26.19 3.42
C GLY A 375 -16.78 26.47 4.79
N GLY A 376 -16.30 27.52 5.44
CA GLY A 376 -16.85 27.99 6.71
C GLY A 376 -18.09 28.85 6.50
N ARG A 377 -18.15 29.96 7.24
CA ARG A 377 -19.24 30.95 7.12
C ARG A 377 -19.32 31.48 5.69
N TYR A 378 -20.53 31.53 5.14
CA TYR A 378 -20.79 31.96 3.75
C TYR A 378 -20.10 31.11 2.68
N ASN A 379 -19.77 29.84 3.00
CA ASN A 379 -19.02 28.94 2.12
C ASN A 379 -17.64 29.49 1.70
N LEU A 380 -17.00 30.30 2.55
CA LEU A 380 -15.65 30.83 2.31
C LEU A 380 -14.60 29.84 2.82
N PHE A 381 -13.55 29.61 2.03
CA PHE A 381 -12.45 28.75 2.47
C PHE A 381 -11.42 29.50 3.33
N GLN A 382 -11.25 30.79 3.07
CA GLN A 382 -10.32 31.71 3.74
C GLN A 382 -8.84 31.29 3.60
N PRO A 383 -8.30 31.20 2.36
CA PRO A 383 -6.96 30.66 2.13
C PRO A 383 -5.82 31.48 2.75
N GLN A 384 -6.08 32.75 3.05
CA GLN A 384 -5.12 33.70 3.64
C GLN A 384 -5.24 33.80 5.17
N GLU A 385 -6.18 33.09 5.79
CA GLU A 385 -6.27 33.01 7.25
C GLU A 385 -5.32 31.94 7.80
N ALA A 386 -4.85 32.13 9.02
CA ALA A 386 -4.00 31.14 9.67
C ALA A 386 -4.79 29.89 10.08
N VAL A 387 -4.19 28.71 9.92
CA VAL A 387 -4.82 27.45 10.32
C VAL A 387 -4.72 27.24 11.84
N THR A 388 -5.82 26.84 12.48
CA THR A 388 -5.82 26.47 13.90
C THR A 388 -5.47 25.01 14.12
N ARG A 389 -5.04 24.65 15.34
CA ARG A 389 -4.73 23.26 15.71
C ARG A 389 -5.91 22.31 15.51
N SER A 390 -7.12 22.73 15.86
CA SER A 390 -8.34 21.96 15.59
C SER A 390 -8.58 21.74 14.09
N GLN A 391 -8.37 22.76 13.26
CA GLN A 391 -8.57 22.64 11.81
C GLN A 391 -7.53 21.70 11.19
N ALA A 392 -6.27 21.80 11.59
CA ALA A 392 -5.22 20.89 11.15
C ALA A 392 -5.52 19.43 11.49
N ALA A 393 -5.98 19.16 12.73
CA ALA A 393 -6.40 17.83 13.14
C ALA A 393 -7.52 17.28 12.25
N VAL A 394 -8.59 18.07 12.06
CA VAL A 394 -9.74 17.66 11.25
C VAL A 394 -9.33 17.35 9.81
N MET A 395 -8.55 18.22 9.18
CA MET A 395 -8.12 18.00 7.80
C MET A 395 -7.21 16.77 7.68
N ALA A 396 -6.29 16.53 8.61
CA ALA A 396 -5.43 15.35 8.56
C ALA A 396 -6.18 14.05 8.85
N VAL A 397 -7.08 14.03 9.83
CA VAL A 397 -7.89 12.83 10.14
C VAL A 397 -8.83 12.48 8.99
N LYS A 398 -9.42 13.48 8.33
CA LYS A 398 -10.21 13.28 7.10
C LYS A 398 -9.36 12.81 5.92
N LEU A 399 -8.15 13.36 5.74
CA LEU A 399 -7.18 12.92 4.73
C LEU A 399 -6.88 11.42 4.88
N LEU A 400 -6.68 10.97 6.12
CA LEU A 400 -6.39 9.57 6.46
C LEU A 400 -7.64 8.69 6.51
N GLY A 401 -8.84 9.28 6.55
CA GLY A 401 -10.11 8.59 6.68
C GLY A 401 -10.34 7.84 8.01
N LEU A 402 -9.73 8.34 9.08
CA LEU A 402 -9.75 7.72 10.41
C LEU A 402 -10.81 8.31 11.35
N GLU A 403 -11.81 9.01 10.83
CA GLU A 403 -12.82 9.72 11.64
C GLU A 403 -13.59 8.77 12.58
N ARG A 404 -13.69 7.49 12.20
CA ARG A 404 -14.42 6.45 12.93
C ARG A 404 -13.64 5.79 14.07
N LEU A 405 -12.36 6.14 14.26
CA LEU A 405 -11.57 5.65 15.39
C LEU A 405 -11.95 6.32 16.72
N ALA A 406 -12.65 7.46 16.67
CA ALA A 406 -13.15 8.11 17.87
C ALA A 406 -14.22 7.25 18.57
N PRO A 407 -14.25 7.19 19.91
CA PRO A 407 -15.30 6.52 20.67
C PRO A 407 -16.67 7.15 20.40
N VAL A 408 -17.73 6.38 20.67
CA VAL A 408 -19.09 6.93 20.62
C VAL A 408 -19.24 8.00 21.71
N PRO A 409 -19.62 9.25 21.37
CA PRO A 409 -19.85 10.30 22.35
C PRO A 409 -20.96 9.93 23.37
N PRO A 410 -20.89 10.46 24.61
CA PRO A 410 -19.90 11.41 25.12
C PRO A 410 -18.66 10.72 25.71
N TYR A 411 -17.48 11.29 25.47
CA TYR A 411 -16.22 10.90 26.11
C TYR A 411 -15.37 12.14 26.44
N ARG A 412 -14.43 12.00 27.38
CA ARG A 412 -13.50 13.08 27.78
C ARG A 412 -12.13 12.84 27.18
N LEU A 413 -11.51 13.92 26.71
CA LEU A 413 -10.13 13.88 26.26
C LEU A 413 -9.17 14.09 27.44
N PRO A 414 -7.96 13.52 27.40
CA PRO A 414 -6.97 13.64 28.47
C PRO A 414 -6.24 14.99 28.45
N TYR A 415 -6.91 16.08 28.06
CA TYR A 415 -6.33 17.42 27.94
C TYR A 415 -6.91 18.38 28.99
N LEU A 416 -6.05 19.21 29.58
CA LEU A 416 -6.49 20.19 30.59
C LEU A 416 -7.45 21.25 30.03
N ASP A 417 -7.40 21.49 28.71
CA ASP A 417 -8.27 22.41 27.99
C ASP A 417 -9.35 21.69 27.15
N ASP A 418 -9.77 20.48 27.53
CA ASP A 418 -10.85 19.71 26.86
C ASP A 418 -12.12 20.53 26.64
N GLN A 419 -12.47 21.41 27.59
CA GLN A 419 -13.66 22.28 27.49
C GLN A 419 -13.55 23.34 26.39
N GLN A 420 -12.34 23.67 25.93
CA GLN A 420 -12.11 24.63 24.85
C GLN A 420 -12.15 23.97 23.47
N ILE A 421 -12.21 22.64 23.41
CA ILE A 421 -12.23 21.88 22.16
C ILE A 421 -13.63 21.98 21.55
N PRO A 422 -13.78 22.55 20.34
CA PRO A 422 -15.07 22.62 19.67
C PRO A 422 -15.62 21.22 19.37
N LEU A 423 -16.94 21.04 19.47
CA LEU A 423 -17.60 19.76 19.21
C LEU A 423 -17.26 19.18 17.84
N TRP A 424 -17.19 20.02 16.80
CA TRP A 424 -16.85 19.60 15.43
C TRP A 424 -15.41 19.08 15.27
N ALA A 425 -14.51 19.39 16.21
CA ALA A 425 -13.11 18.98 16.18
C ALA A 425 -12.78 17.86 17.18
N ARG A 426 -13.73 17.49 18.04
CA ARG A 426 -13.48 16.61 19.20
C ARG A 426 -12.99 15.24 18.77
N ASP A 427 -13.68 14.61 17.81
CA ASP A 427 -13.32 13.30 17.26
C ASP A 427 -11.95 13.36 16.56
N ALA A 428 -11.70 14.39 15.76
CA ALA A 428 -10.41 14.53 15.09
C ALA A 428 -9.26 14.78 16.06
N ILE A 429 -9.47 15.53 17.15
CA ILE A 429 -8.44 15.76 18.18
C ILE A 429 -8.21 14.50 19.01
N TYR A 430 -9.25 13.69 19.29
CA TYR A 430 -9.09 12.36 19.85
C TYR A 430 -8.14 11.54 18.98
N VAL A 431 -8.53 11.35 17.71
CA VAL A 431 -7.79 10.49 16.78
C VAL A 431 -6.37 11.01 16.56
N ALA A 432 -6.21 12.32 16.28
CA ALA A 432 -4.89 12.93 16.07
C ALA A 432 -3.97 12.81 17.31
N GLY A 433 -4.54 12.73 18.52
CA GLY A 433 -3.78 12.42 19.74
C GLY A 433 -3.35 10.96 19.79
N GLU A 434 -4.28 10.03 19.54
CA GLU A 434 -4.00 8.57 19.54
C GLU A 434 -2.95 8.17 18.51
N ILE A 435 -3.01 8.74 17.29
CA ILE A 435 -2.04 8.48 16.23
C ILE A 435 -0.80 9.39 16.29
N GLY A 436 -0.65 10.17 17.36
CA GLY A 436 0.56 10.95 17.63
C GLY A 436 0.80 12.17 16.74
N LEU A 437 -0.18 12.61 15.93
CA LEU A 437 -0.05 13.82 15.11
C LEU A 437 -0.02 15.09 15.96
N LEU A 438 -0.84 15.13 17.01
CA LEU A 438 -0.91 16.24 17.94
C LEU A 438 -0.47 15.81 19.34
N GLU A 439 0.51 16.53 19.87
CA GLU A 439 0.92 16.40 21.26
C GLU A 439 0.46 17.61 22.08
N PRO A 440 0.10 17.42 23.35
CA PRO A 440 -0.16 18.53 24.26
C PRO A 440 1.14 19.31 24.55
N ASP A 441 0.98 20.56 24.97
CA ASP A 441 2.09 21.35 25.50
C ASP A 441 2.61 20.80 26.84
N SER A 442 3.67 21.39 27.37
CA SER A 442 4.25 21.01 28.67
C SER A 442 3.29 21.11 29.86
N TYR A 443 2.12 21.72 29.67
CA TYR A 443 1.07 21.84 30.68
C TYR A 443 -0.09 20.88 30.41
N GLY A 444 0.00 19.96 29.45
CA GLY A 444 -1.07 19.03 29.13
C GLY A 444 -2.23 19.65 28.34
N ARG A 445 -2.01 20.76 27.63
CA ARG A 445 -3.05 21.46 26.84
C ARG A 445 -2.83 21.30 25.34
N ILE A 446 -3.90 21.12 24.59
CA ILE A 446 -3.82 21.00 23.12
C ILE A 446 -3.91 22.36 22.40
N ARG A 447 -4.39 23.41 23.08
CA ARG A 447 -4.57 24.78 22.58
C ARG A 447 -5.39 24.81 21.27
N PRO A 448 -6.63 24.32 21.26
CA PRO A 448 -7.38 23.99 20.03
C PRO A 448 -7.58 25.18 19.08
N GLN A 449 -7.74 26.39 19.63
CA GLN A 449 -7.94 27.62 18.85
C GLN A 449 -6.66 28.36 18.51
N ALA A 450 -5.50 27.93 19.02
CA ALA A 450 -4.23 28.55 18.66
C ALA A 450 -3.89 28.25 17.20
N THR A 451 -3.29 29.23 16.53
CA THR A 451 -2.77 29.06 15.17
C THR A 451 -1.49 28.23 15.19
N ILE A 452 -1.29 27.44 14.14
CA ILE A 452 -0.05 26.67 13.97
C ILE A 452 0.99 27.56 13.28
N THR A 453 2.19 27.62 13.84
CA THR A 453 3.34 28.23 13.17
C THR A 453 3.91 27.30 12.09
N ARG A 454 4.63 27.84 11.09
CA ARG A 454 5.24 27.04 10.03
C ARG A 454 6.23 25.99 10.57
N GLY A 455 6.94 26.28 11.66
CA GLY A 455 7.81 25.33 12.35
C GLY A 455 7.02 24.19 13.02
N GLU A 456 5.92 24.52 13.71
CA GLU A 456 5.02 23.50 14.27
C GLU A 456 4.34 22.66 13.17
N ALA A 457 4.01 23.28 12.03
CA ALA A 457 3.47 22.56 10.88
C ALA A 457 4.49 21.57 10.29
N ALA A 458 5.77 21.93 10.21
CA ALA A 458 6.81 21.01 9.78
C ALA A 458 6.87 19.76 10.66
N VAL A 459 6.75 19.93 11.98
CA VAL A 459 6.69 18.80 12.91
C VAL A 459 5.40 18.00 12.75
N PHE A 460 4.27 18.67 12.57
CA PHE A 460 2.98 18.02 12.32
C PHE A 460 3.02 17.15 11.05
N PHE A 461 3.53 17.68 9.94
CA PHE A 461 3.67 16.92 8.69
C PHE A 461 4.72 15.82 8.79
N GLY A 462 5.81 16.04 9.52
CA GLY A 462 6.79 14.98 9.82
C GLY A 462 6.15 13.80 10.55
N ARG A 463 5.28 14.07 11.53
CA ARG A 463 4.49 13.04 12.24
C ARG A 463 3.48 12.36 11.32
N LEU A 464 2.82 13.12 10.44
CA LEU A 464 1.90 12.56 9.46
C LEU A 464 2.59 11.60 8.50
N VAL A 465 3.75 11.99 7.96
CA VAL A 465 4.56 11.15 7.09
C VAL A 465 5.05 9.92 7.86
N SER A 466 5.59 10.09 9.06
CA SER A 466 6.04 8.97 9.90
C SER A 466 4.91 8.00 10.25
N PHE A 467 3.69 8.49 10.52
CA PHE A 467 2.53 7.64 10.73
C PHE A 467 2.17 6.81 9.49
N LEU A 468 2.26 7.41 8.29
CA LEU A 468 2.02 6.71 7.02
C LEU A 468 3.14 5.70 6.68
N GLN A 469 4.37 5.97 7.09
CA GLN A 469 5.54 5.11 6.89
C GLN A 469 5.56 3.90 7.83
N ASP A 470 5.34 4.14 9.14
CA ASP A 470 5.58 3.14 10.19
C ASP A 470 4.34 2.86 11.04
N GLY A 471 3.57 3.89 11.40
CA GLY A 471 2.43 3.77 12.32
C GLY A 471 1.36 2.82 11.81
N LEU A 472 0.91 3.04 10.57
CA LEU A 472 -0.06 2.16 9.91
C LEU A 472 0.51 0.76 9.64
N VAL A 473 1.79 0.67 9.27
CA VAL A 473 2.42 -0.65 9.04
C VAL A 473 2.35 -1.49 10.30
N ARG A 474 2.75 -0.92 11.44
CA ARG A 474 2.73 -1.60 12.73
C ARG A 474 1.31 -2.01 13.12
N GLU A 475 0.32 -1.13 12.95
CA GLU A 475 -1.07 -1.46 13.26
C GLU A 475 -1.56 -2.70 12.48
N TYR A 476 -1.23 -2.79 11.19
CA TYR A 476 -1.62 -3.91 10.34
C TYR A 476 -0.80 -5.18 10.62
N GLN A 477 0.46 -5.07 11.03
CA GLN A 477 1.31 -6.21 11.40
C GLN A 477 1.00 -6.77 12.80
N GLU A 478 0.79 -5.90 13.81
CA GLU A 478 0.47 -6.32 15.18
C GLU A 478 -0.91 -6.98 15.28
N ARG A 479 -1.88 -6.53 14.46
CA ARG A 479 -3.19 -7.18 14.40
C ARG A 479 -3.11 -8.62 13.87
N LEU A 480 -2.17 -8.96 12.97
CA LEU A 480 -1.98 -10.36 12.56
C LEU A 480 -1.64 -11.28 13.74
N LEU A 481 -0.74 -10.84 14.61
CA LEU A 481 -0.26 -11.61 15.77
C LEU A 481 -1.31 -11.76 16.89
N ASN A 482 -2.31 -10.87 16.94
CA ASN A 482 -3.37 -10.92 17.94
C ASN A 482 -4.61 -11.72 17.51
N TYR A 483 -4.62 -12.27 16.28
CA TYR A 483 -5.67 -13.16 15.77
C TYR A 483 -5.24 -14.64 15.69
N SER A 484 -4.07 -15.01 16.25
CA SER A 484 -3.58 -16.39 16.33
C SER A 484 -4.04 -17.12 17.58
#